data_AF-A0A483UVZ3-F1
#
_entry.id   AF-A0A483UVZ3-F1
#
_cell.length_a   1.000
_cell.length_b   1.000
_cell.length_c   1.000
_cell.angle_alpha   90.00
_cell.angle_beta   90.00
_cell.angle_gamma   90.00
#
_symmetry.space_group_name_H-M   'P 1'
#
loop_
_entity.id
_entity.type
_entity.pdbx_description
1 polymer ?
#
loop_
_entity_poly.entity_id
_entity_poly.type
_entity_poly.pdbx_seq_one_letter_code
_entity_poly.pdbx_strand_id
1 'polypeptide(L)'
;MANELVITASSLAERGIDCATWSALKNSIYPGAKDESVMMALDYCRARNLDPLLKPVHLVPMSVKDSKSGKSEWRDVVMPGIGLYRIQADRSGDYAGAKEPEFGPDVTLTLTGI
;
A
#
# COMPACT_ATOMS: atom_id res chain seq x y z
N MET A 1 19.81 -17.87 13.84
CA MET A 1 20.69 -16.81 13.28
C MET A 1 19.95 -16.22 12.08
N ALA A 2 19.24 -15.10 12.28
CA ALA A 2 18.73 -14.34 11.15
C ALA A 2 19.90 -13.60 10.50
N ASN A 3 19.90 -13.51 9.17
CA ASN A 3 20.93 -12.76 8.45
C ASN A 3 20.52 -11.29 8.43
N GLU A 4 20.97 -10.50 9.41
CA GLU A 4 20.72 -9.06 9.46
C GLU A 4 21.14 -8.42 8.14
N LEU A 5 20.16 -7.97 7.36
CA LEU A 5 20.41 -7.28 6.10
C LEU A 5 20.83 -5.84 6.43
N VAL A 6 22.13 -5.65 6.65
CA VAL A 6 22.75 -4.33 6.79
C VAL A 6 22.39 -3.49 5.56
N ILE A 7 21.47 -2.53 5.72
CA ILE A 7 21.03 -1.65 4.64
C ILE A 7 22.18 -0.70 4.30
N THR A 8 22.98 -1.12 3.34
CA THR A 8 24.03 -0.32 2.72
C THR A 8 23.42 0.62 1.69
N ALA A 9 24.05 1.78 1.47
CA ALA A 9 23.61 2.72 0.45
C ALA A 9 23.58 2.10 -0.97
N SER A 10 24.44 1.11 -1.25
CA SER A 10 24.40 0.33 -2.50
C SER A 10 23.10 -0.47 -2.64
N SER A 11 22.60 -1.12 -1.59
CA SER A 11 21.34 -1.90 -1.62
C SER A 11 20.07 -1.05 -1.85
N LEU A 12 20.17 0.27 -1.63
CA LEU A 12 19.16 1.28 -1.97
C LEU A 12 19.38 1.82 -3.39
N ALA A 13 20.63 2.06 -3.79
CA ALA A 13 20.99 2.51 -5.13
C ALA A 13 20.69 1.47 -6.23
N GLU A 14 20.90 0.18 -5.97
CA GLU A 14 20.44 -0.95 -6.81
C GLU A 14 18.92 -0.95 -6.99
N ARG A 15 18.19 -0.48 -5.97
CA ARG A 15 16.74 -0.26 -6.01
C ARG A 15 16.37 1.13 -6.57
N GLY A 16 17.32 1.95 -7.04
CA GLY A 16 17.05 3.29 -7.55
C GLY A 16 16.42 4.24 -6.52
N ILE A 17 16.65 4.02 -5.23
CA ILE A 17 16.09 4.84 -4.13
C ILE A 17 17.19 5.75 -3.59
N ASP A 18 16.93 7.05 -3.62
CA ASP A 18 17.81 8.07 -3.05
C ASP A 18 17.60 8.25 -1.53
N CYS A 19 18.53 8.95 -0.89
CA CYS A 19 18.53 9.15 0.56
C CYS A 19 17.33 9.99 1.07
N ALA A 20 16.76 10.90 0.26
CA ALA A 20 15.59 11.68 0.65
C ALA A 20 14.31 10.86 0.57
N THR A 21 14.14 10.05 -0.48
CA THR A 21 13.03 9.07 -0.55
C THR A 21 13.09 8.06 0.59
N TRP A 22 14.27 7.51 0.89
CA TRP A 22 14.45 6.62 2.05
C TRP A 22 14.10 7.31 3.39
N SER A 23 14.56 8.56 3.57
CA SER A 23 14.22 9.36 4.76
C SER A 23 12.71 9.62 4.88
N ALA A 24 12.03 9.99 3.80
CA ALA A 24 10.58 10.18 3.78
C ALA A 24 9.83 8.89 4.16
N LEU A 25 10.25 7.75 3.60
CA LEU A 25 9.66 6.44 3.89
C LEU A 25 9.84 6.05 5.36
N LYS A 26 11.04 6.21 5.93
CA LYS A 26 11.35 5.89 7.34
C LYS A 26 10.70 6.83 8.34
N ASN A 27 10.67 8.13 8.06
CA ASN A 27 10.28 9.15 9.05
C ASN A 27 8.81 9.59 8.94
N SER A 28 8.18 9.48 7.76
CA SER A 28 6.79 9.91 7.53
C SER A 28 5.86 8.77 7.15
N ILE A 29 6.25 7.90 6.22
CA ILE A 29 5.33 6.88 5.68
C ILE A 29 5.26 5.63 6.58
N TYR A 30 6.38 5.18 7.16
CA TYR A 30 6.47 4.01 8.04
C TYR A 30 7.24 4.31 9.35
N PRO A 31 6.79 5.31 10.13
CA PRO A 31 7.46 5.69 11.39
C PRO A 31 7.50 4.51 12.36
N GLY A 32 8.68 4.26 12.95
CA GLY A 32 8.91 3.16 13.89
C GLY A 32 9.02 1.75 13.26
N ALA A 33 8.76 1.59 11.96
CA ALA A 33 8.94 0.30 11.30
C ALA A 33 10.42 -0.08 11.17
N LYS A 34 10.71 -1.38 11.24
CA LYS A 34 12.06 -1.92 10.99
C LYS A 34 12.50 -1.66 9.55
N ASP A 35 13.79 -1.49 9.38
CA ASP A 35 14.47 -1.27 8.10
C ASP A 35 14.17 -2.38 7.09
N GLU A 36 14.28 -3.64 7.50
CA GLU A 36 13.91 -4.83 6.70
C GLU A 36 12.43 -4.81 6.28
N SER A 37 11.54 -4.36 7.17
CA SER A 37 10.10 -4.27 6.91
C SER A 37 9.77 -3.16 5.90
N VAL A 38 10.51 -2.04 5.92
CA VAL A 38 10.38 -0.98 4.91
C VAL A 38 10.93 -1.44 3.55
N MET A 39 12.00 -2.24 3.51
CA MET A 39 12.41 -2.93 2.26
C MET A 39 11.33 -3.88 1.74
N MET A 40 10.69 -4.66 2.62
CA MET A 40 9.58 -5.56 2.24
C MET A 40 8.36 -4.79 1.70
N ALA A 41 8.05 -3.61 2.25
CA ALA A 41 7.01 -2.71 1.72
C ALA A 41 7.39 -2.17 0.33
N LEU A 42 8.64 -1.73 0.15
CA LEU A 42 9.17 -1.28 -1.14
C LEU A 42 9.07 -2.36 -2.22
N ASP A 43 9.35 -3.61 -1.86
CA ASP A 43 9.29 -4.71 -2.82
C ASP A 43 7.82 -5.22 -3.06
N TYR A 44 6.86 -5.09 -2.10
CA TYR A 44 5.39 -5.23 -2.35
C TYR A 44 4.87 -4.15 -3.33
N CYS A 45 5.56 -3.00 -3.41
CA CYS A 45 5.24 -1.89 -4.32
C CYS A 45 5.90 -2.05 -5.70
N ARG A 46 7.23 -2.28 -5.76
CA ARG A 46 7.97 -2.52 -7.01
C ARG A 46 7.37 -3.65 -7.82
N ALA A 47 7.13 -4.81 -7.20
CA ALA A 47 6.60 -5.99 -7.89
C ALA A 47 5.17 -5.79 -8.47
N ARG A 48 4.48 -4.69 -8.11
CA ARG A 48 3.15 -4.33 -8.62
C ARG A 48 3.12 -3.00 -9.39
N ASN A 49 4.28 -2.40 -9.66
CA ASN A 49 4.40 -1.06 -10.24
C ASN A 49 3.54 -0.03 -9.48
N LEU A 50 3.79 0.12 -8.19
CA LEU A 50 3.11 1.07 -7.30
C LEU A 50 4.11 2.06 -6.71
N ASP A 51 3.68 3.31 -6.52
CA ASP A 51 4.44 4.31 -5.78
C ASP A 51 4.35 4.05 -4.26
N PRO A 52 5.47 3.78 -3.56
CA PRO A 52 5.47 3.55 -2.12
C PRO A 52 5.18 4.81 -1.28
N LEU A 53 5.35 6.02 -1.83
CA LEU A 53 5.10 7.29 -1.13
C LEU A 53 3.60 7.57 -0.96
N LEU A 54 2.76 7.07 -1.87
CA LEU A 54 1.29 7.10 -1.73
C LEU A 54 0.75 6.18 -0.62
N LYS A 55 1.62 5.56 0.17
CA LYS A 55 1.29 4.60 1.24
C LYS A 55 0.27 3.52 0.79
N PRO A 56 0.50 2.81 -0.34
CA PRO A 56 -0.41 1.77 -0.84
C PRO A 56 -0.39 0.51 0.04
N VAL A 57 0.41 0.48 1.11
CA VAL A 57 0.55 -0.63 2.05
C VAL A 57 0.58 -0.15 3.49
N HIS A 58 0.20 -1.04 4.40
CA HIS A 58 0.51 -0.90 5.82
C HIS A 58 1.49 -2.00 6.22
N LEU A 59 2.40 -1.69 7.15
CA LEU A 59 3.20 -2.68 7.86
C LEU A 59 2.52 -2.93 9.20
N VAL A 60 2.09 -4.17 9.43
CA VAL A 60 1.32 -4.55 10.63
C VAL A 60 2.07 -5.66 11.36
N PRO A 61 2.47 -5.48 12.63
CA PRO A 61 3.05 -6.55 13.43
C PRO A 61 1.98 -7.60 13.73
N MET A 62 2.15 -8.80 13.20
CA MET A 62 1.20 -9.91 13.35
C MET A 62 1.89 -11.09 14.03
N SER A 63 1.20 -11.69 15.00
CA SER A 63 1.60 -12.98 15.57
C SER A 63 1.24 -14.08 14.57
N VAL A 64 2.24 -14.64 13.90
CA VAL A 64 2.05 -15.67 12.86
C VAL A 64 2.58 -17.01 13.37
N LYS A 65 1.72 -18.02 13.31
CA LYS A 65 2.08 -19.40 13.64
C LYS A 65 2.84 -20.04 12.48
N ASP A 66 4.07 -20.50 12.74
CA ASP A 66 4.81 -21.34 11.82
C ASP A 66 4.16 -22.73 11.73
N SER A 67 3.89 -23.17 10.50
CA SER A 67 3.28 -24.46 10.21
C SER A 67 4.23 -25.64 10.49
N LYS A 68 5.55 -25.42 10.54
CA LYS A 68 6.55 -26.48 10.76
C LYS A 68 6.86 -26.72 12.24
N SER A 69 7.13 -25.66 13.00
CA SER A 69 7.47 -25.73 14.43
C SER A 69 6.26 -25.57 15.36
N GLY A 70 5.10 -25.13 14.85
CA GLY A 70 3.89 -24.87 15.62
C GLY A 70 3.97 -23.65 16.56
N LYS A 71 5.10 -22.93 16.58
CA LYS A 71 5.29 -21.73 17.40
C LYS A 71 4.70 -20.49 16.73
N SER A 72 4.25 -19.53 17.54
CA SER A 72 3.83 -18.22 17.05
C SER A 72 4.95 -17.20 17.23
N GLU A 73 5.33 -16.51 16.16
CA GLU A 73 6.36 -15.47 16.16
C GLU A 73 5.76 -14.14 15.68
N TRP A 74 6.15 -13.04 16.32
CA TRP A 74 5.76 -11.69 15.90
C TRP A 74 6.61 -11.25 14.72
N ARG A 75 5.99 -11.08 13.56
CA ARG A 75 6.63 -10.55 12.37
C ARG A 75 5.80 -9.43 11.78
N ASP A 76 6.46 -8.43 11.20
CA ASP A 76 5.76 -7.46 10.37
C ASP A 76 5.24 -8.18 9.12
N VAL A 77 3.98 -7.90 8.77
CA VAL A 77 3.33 -8.38 7.56
C VAL A 77 2.94 -7.17 6.75
N VAL A 78 3.32 -7.14 5.46
CA VAL A 78 2.74 -6.16 4.56
C VAL A 78 1.27 -6.48 4.40
N MET A 79 0.42 -5.49 4.60
CA MET A 79 -0.98 -5.49 4.25
C MET A 79 -1.11 -4.62 2.99
N PRO A 80 -0.99 -5.22 1.79
CA PRO A 80 -1.63 -4.20 0.09
C PRO A 80 -3.02 -3.51 0.46
N GLY A 81 -3.07 -2.18 0.70
CA GLY A 81 -4.14 -1.47 1.45
C GLY A 81 -5.23 -0.71 0.64
N ILE A 82 -6.02 0.19 1.27
CA ILE A 82 -7.19 0.84 0.62
C ILE A 82 -6.84 1.69 -0.61
N GLY A 83 -5.74 2.44 -0.59
CA GLY A 83 -5.25 3.14 -1.77
C GLY A 83 -4.92 2.19 -2.91
N LEU A 84 -4.42 1.00 -2.59
CA LEU A 84 -4.13 -0.05 -3.55
C LEU A 84 -5.39 -0.72 -4.09
N TYR A 85 -6.42 -0.99 -3.28
CA TYR A 85 -7.68 -1.53 -3.80
C TYR A 85 -8.33 -0.57 -4.81
N ARG A 86 -8.23 0.75 -4.59
CA ARG A 86 -8.63 1.76 -5.58
C ARG A 86 -7.80 1.67 -6.86
N ILE A 87 -6.46 1.63 -6.75
CA ILE A 87 -5.55 1.47 -7.91
C ILE A 87 -5.80 0.15 -8.65
N GLN A 88 -6.19 -0.93 -7.97
CA GLN A 88 -6.52 -2.21 -8.61
C GLN A 88 -7.84 -2.15 -9.36
N ALA A 89 -8.91 -1.61 -8.77
CA ALA A 89 -10.20 -1.45 -9.42
C ALA A 89 -10.13 -0.47 -10.61
N ASP A 90 -9.30 0.58 -10.51
CA ASP A 90 -9.04 1.52 -11.60
C ASP A 90 -8.33 0.81 -12.77
N ARG A 91 -7.27 0.04 -12.47
CA ARG A 91 -6.53 -0.76 -13.46
C ARG A 91 -7.32 -1.92 -14.07
N SER A 92 -8.40 -2.40 -13.44
CA SER A 92 -9.29 -3.42 -14.03
C SER A 92 -10.49 -2.82 -14.77
N GLY A 93 -10.80 -1.54 -14.55
CA GLY A 93 -12.00 -0.87 -15.07
C GLY A 93 -13.25 -1.02 -14.19
N ASP A 94 -13.15 -1.74 -13.06
CA ASP A 94 -14.25 -2.01 -12.12
C ASP A 94 -14.47 -0.88 -11.09
N TYR A 95 -13.79 0.27 -11.21
CA TYR A 95 -13.86 1.36 -10.24
C TYR A 95 -15.19 2.14 -10.31
N ALA A 96 -16.23 1.55 -9.72
CA ALA A 96 -17.57 2.10 -9.64
C ALA A 96 -17.64 3.40 -8.81
N GLY A 97 -18.61 4.27 -9.14
CA GLY A 97 -18.88 5.51 -8.41
C GLY A 97 -17.97 6.70 -8.71
N ALA A 98 -17.00 6.55 -9.63
CA ALA A 98 -16.08 7.61 -10.06
C ALA A 98 -16.32 8.14 -11.50
N LYS A 99 -17.37 7.65 -12.17
CA LYS A 99 -17.78 8.12 -13.52
C LYS A 99 -18.57 9.43 -13.42
N GLU A 100 -18.60 10.19 -14.52
CA GLU A 100 -19.44 11.38 -14.64
C GLU A 100 -20.94 11.03 -14.52
N PRO A 101 -21.77 11.93 -13.97
CA PRO A 101 -23.21 11.70 -13.84
C PRO A 101 -23.93 11.78 -15.19
N GLU A 102 -24.49 10.65 -15.62
CA GLU A 102 -25.40 10.61 -16.77
C GLU A 102 -26.77 11.17 -16.37
N PHE A 103 -27.04 12.42 -16.74
CA PHE A 103 -28.35 13.05 -16.54
C PHE A 103 -29.39 12.52 -17.55
N GLY A 104 -30.59 12.20 -17.06
CA GLY A 104 -31.74 11.93 -17.92
C GLY A 104 -32.28 13.20 -18.60
N PRO A 105 -33.23 13.07 -19.54
CA PRO A 105 -33.89 14.23 -20.15
C PRO A 105 -34.68 15.04 -19.10
N ASP A 106 -34.75 16.35 -19.29
CA ASP A 106 -35.53 17.25 -18.43
C ASP A 106 -37.02 16.87 -18.41
N VAL A 107 -37.62 16.86 -17.20
CA VAL A 107 -39.04 16.54 -17.00
C VAL A 107 -39.75 17.70 -16.29
N THR A 108 -40.63 18.39 -17.02
CA THR A 108 -41.52 19.41 -16.45
C THR A 108 -42.72 18.74 -15.79
N LEU A 109 -42.97 19.04 -14.50
CA LEU A 109 -44.11 18.54 -13.75
C LEU A 109 -45.00 19.69 -13.26
N THR A 110 -46.30 19.60 -13.53
CA THR A 110 -47.31 20.53 -12.99
C THR A 110 -47.73 20.08 -11.60
N LEU A 111 -47.35 20.84 -10.56
CA LEU A 111 -47.69 20.52 -9.18
C LEU A 111 -49.15 20.90 -8.87
N THR A 112 -50.04 19.90 -8.83
CA THR A 112 -51.39 20.05 -8.27
C THR A 112 -51.31 19.95 -6.74
N GLY A 113 -51.36 21.09 -6.06
CA GLY A 113 -51.46 21.13 -4.59
C GLY A 113 -52.78 20.57 -4.06
N ILE A 114 -52.77 20.22 -2.78
CA ILE A 114 -53.94 19.91 -1.95
C ILE A 114 -54.21 21.13 -1.06
#